data_AF-A0A511HPA6-F1
#
_entry.id   AF-A0A511HPA6-F1
#
_cell.length_a   1.000
_cell.length_b   1.000
_cell.length_c   1.000
_cell.angle_alpha   90.00
_cell.angle_beta   90.00
_cell.angle_gamma   90.00
#
_symmetry.space_group_name_H-M   'P 1'
#
loop_
_entity.id
_entity.type
_entity.pdbx_description
1 polymer ?
#
loop_
_entity_poly.entity_id
_entity_poly.type
_entity_poly.pdbx_seq_one_letter_code
_entity_poly.pdbx_strand_id
1 'polypeptide(L)'
;MSVLRLHGGSAAWVASAPIFDSVSLTLGSGFSGLAGAYGASKATLLSSLAGQRAPHEGTVVFTPEHEGIDALAARDDGVAAALRGRLALDPSDLEHGSMLPSGERNRWQTSLGLLLSRSGRW
;
A
#
# COMPACT_ATOMS: atom_id res chain seq x y z
N MET A 1 -3.67 -16.59 -2.54
CA MET A 1 -4.52 -16.26 -1.36
C MET A 1 -3.68 -15.39 -0.45
N SER A 2 -3.66 -14.08 -0.70
CA SER A 2 -2.82 -13.15 0.05
C SER A 2 -3.57 -12.66 1.28
N VAL A 3 -2.95 -12.86 2.45
CA VAL A 3 -3.55 -12.53 3.74
C VAL A 3 -2.57 -11.63 4.49
N LEU A 4 -2.93 -10.37 4.70
CA LEU A 4 -2.25 -9.51 5.68
C LEU A 4 -2.87 -9.83 7.04
N ARG A 5 -2.03 -10.20 8.00
CA ARG A 5 -2.47 -10.60 9.33
C ARG A 5 -1.73 -9.79 10.39
N LEU A 6 -2.49 -9.04 11.17
CA LEU A 6 -2.04 -8.40 12.40
C LEU A 6 -2.62 -9.20 13.56
N HIS A 7 -1.78 -9.65 14.50
CA HIS A 7 -2.21 -10.35 15.70
C HIS A 7 -1.66 -9.65 16.94
N GLY A 8 -2.55 -9.24 17.84
CA GLY A 8 -2.20 -8.62 19.12
C GLY A 8 -1.38 -7.33 18.98
N GLY A 9 -1.59 -6.57 17.91
CA GLY A 9 -0.78 -5.39 17.61
C GLY A 9 -1.06 -4.24 18.57
N SER A 10 -0.04 -3.74 19.25
CA SER A 10 -0.09 -2.47 19.99
C SER A 10 0.92 -1.47 19.42
N ALA A 11 0.54 -0.21 19.32
CA ALA A 11 1.47 0.88 19.00
C ALA A 11 1.18 2.06 19.93
N ALA A 12 2.20 2.59 20.59
CA ALA A 12 2.10 3.81 21.40
C ALA A 12 2.82 4.95 20.68
N TRP A 13 2.32 6.20 20.80
CA TRP A 13 3.06 7.47 20.73
C TRP A 13 2.14 8.71 20.59
N VAL A 14 1.81 9.31 21.73
CA VAL A 14 2.02 10.71 22.18
C VAL A 14 1.55 10.70 23.64
N ALA A 15 2.44 11.03 24.59
CA ALA A 15 2.18 11.00 26.04
C ALA A 15 1.54 9.68 26.54
N SER A 16 2.31 8.59 26.55
CA SER A 16 2.04 7.33 27.28
C SER A 16 0.76 6.53 26.95
N ALA A 17 -0.10 6.99 26.04
CA ALA A 17 -1.29 6.24 25.62
C ALA A 17 -1.02 5.41 24.35
N PRO A 18 -1.43 4.12 24.32
CA PRO A 18 -1.42 3.33 23.10
C PRO A 18 -2.39 3.95 22.09
N ILE A 19 -1.89 4.16 20.88
CA ILE A 19 -2.63 4.63 19.71
C ILE A 19 -3.66 3.59 19.28
N PHE A 20 -3.30 2.32 19.36
CA PHE A 20 -4.19 1.17 19.29
C PHE A 20 -3.61 0.09 20.20
N ASP A 21 -4.51 -0.64 20.87
CA ASP A 21 -4.18 -1.72 21.81
C ASP A 21 -4.85 -3.00 21.34
N SER A 22 -4.06 -4.09 21.28
CA SER A 22 -4.53 -5.45 21.03
C SER A 22 -5.38 -5.63 19.76
N VAL A 23 -5.06 -4.92 18.67
CA VAL A 23 -5.79 -5.05 17.40
C VAL A 23 -5.37 -6.32 16.68
N SER A 24 -6.36 -7.15 16.34
CA SER A 24 -6.17 -8.31 15.47
C SER A 24 -7.03 -8.19 14.23
N LEU A 25 -6.41 -8.24 13.06
CA LEU A 25 -7.05 -8.05 11.76
C LEU A 25 -6.48 -9.03 10.76
N THR A 26 -7.36 -9.64 9.97
CA THR A 26 -6.97 -10.44 8.81
C THR A 26 -7.60 -9.79 7.59
N LEU A 27 -6.78 -9.14 6.76
CA LEU A 27 -7.23 -8.63 5.47
C LEU A 27 -6.98 -9.72 4.45
N GLY A 28 -8.09 -10.24 3.92
CA GLY A 28 -8.05 -11.02 2.70
C GLY A 28 -7.73 -10.12 1.52
N SER A 29 -7.68 -10.76 0.38
CA SER A 29 -7.57 -10.11 -0.90
C SER A 29 -8.74 -9.17 -1.18
N GLY A 30 -8.46 -7.93 -1.56
CA GLY A 30 -9.51 -6.93 -1.80
C GLY A 30 -9.02 -5.51 -1.57
N PHE A 31 -9.94 -4.55 -1.73
CA PHE A 31 -9.76 -3.21 -1.18
C PHE A 31 -10.31 -3.19 0.25
N SER A 32 -9.46 -2.80 1.20
CA SER A 32 -9.87 -2.52 2.58
C SER A 32 -9.71 -1.04 2.85
N GLY A 33 -10.78 -0.39 3.29
CA GLY A 33 -10.77 1.02 3.69
C GLY A 33 -10.50 1.16 5.17
N LEU A 34 -9.62 2.09 5.55
CA LEU A 34 -9.41 2.48 6.95
C LEU A 34 -10.08 3.83 7.22
N ALA A 35 -11.19 3.80 7.96
CA ALA A 35 -11.92 4.98 8.40
C ALA A 35 -11.71 5.26 9.89
N GLY A 36 -11.89 6.51 10.31
CA GLY A 36 -11.67 6.96 11.68
C GLY A 36 -11.56 8.48 11.77
N ALA A 37 -11.72 9.04 12.96
CA ALA A 37 -11.61 10.49 13.19
C ALA A 37 -10.24 11.05 12.77
N TYR A 38 -10.16 12.36 12.51
CA TYR A 38 -8.88 13.03 12.35
C TYR A 38 -8.08 12.89 13.66
N GLY A 39 -6.81 12.46 13.58
CA GLY A 39 -6.02 12.14 14.77
C GLY A 39 -6.20 10.72 15.33
N ALA A 40 -7.09 9.88 14.78
CA ALA A 40 -7.19 8.45 15.14
C ALA A 40 -6.02 7.59 14.62
N SER A 41 -4.90 8.23 14.28
CA SER A 41 -3.63 7.60 13.90
C SER A 41 -3.69 6.53 12.81
N LYS A 42 -4.62 6.70 11.88
CA LYS A 42 -4.73 5.89 10.66
C LYS A 42 -3.41 5.81 9.90
N ALA A 43 -2.69 6.93 9.80
CA ALA A 43 -1.38 6.98 9.18
C ALA A 43 -0.36 6.08 9.91
N THR A 44 -0.37 6.10 11.24
CA THR A 44 0.51 5.23 12.05
C THR A 44 0.16 3.75 11.87
N LEU A 45 -1.13 3.42 11.77
CA LEU A 45 -1.58 2.05 11.52
C LEU A 45 -1.12 1.60 10.13
N LEU A 46 -1.34 2.43 9.10
CA LEU A 46 -0.90 2.15 7.73
C LEU A 46 0.61 2.00 7.63
N SER A 47 1.41 2.84 8.29
CA SER A 47 2.87 2.69 8.33
C SER A 47 3.30 1.39 9.01
N SER A 48 2.59 0.95 10.05
CA SER A 48 2.91 -0.31 10.73
C SER A 48 2.55 -1.53 9.86
N LEU A 49 1.37 -1.50 9.22
CA LEU A 49 0.94 -2.54 8.29
C LEU A 49 1.80 -2.60 7.02
N ALA A 50 2.33 -1.48 6.56
CA ALA A 50 3.26 -1.40 5.43
C ALA A 50 4.71 -1.82 5.80
N GLY A 51 4.96 -2.27 7.04
CA GLY A 51 6.29 -2.65 7.50
C GLY A 51 7.27 -1.49 7.69
N GLN A 52 6.82 -0.23 7.54
CA GLN A 52 7.64 0.96 7.75
C GLN A 52 7.87 1.27 9.23
N ARG A 53 7.03 0.72 10.12
CA ARG A 53 7.17 0.82 11.57
C ARG A 53 6.90 -0.54 12.21
N ALA A 54 7.79 -0.99 13.08
CA ALA A 54 7.52 -2.18 13.88
C ALA A 54 6.45 -1.86 14.93
N PRO A 55 5.47 -2.75 15.16
CA PRO A 55 4.57 -2.61 16.30
C PRO A 55 5.37 -2.77 17.61
N HIS A 56 4.86 -2.21 18.70
CA HIS A 56 5.50 -2.33 20.01
C HIS A 56 5.33 -3.75 20.56
N GLU A 57 4.15 -4.33 20.38
CA GLU A 57 3.84 -5.74 20.63
C GLU A 57 3.01 -6.32 19.48
N GLY A 58 3.04 -7.64 19.34
CA GLY A 58 2.34 -8.37 18.27
C GLY A 58 3.18 -8.56 17.01
N THR A 59 2.55 -9.05 15.94
CA THR A 59 3.25 -9.36 14.68
C THR A 59 2.41 -8.92 13.48
N VAL A 60 3.08 -8.31 12.51
CA VAL A 60 2.54 -8.03 11.18
C VAL A 60 3.14 -9.05 10.23
N VAL A 61 2.30 -9.87 9.61
CA VAL A 61 2.71 -10.79 8.54
C VAL A 61 2.13 -10.31 7.22
N PHE A 62 3.02 -10.02 6.27
CA PHE A 62 2.67 -9.65 4.90
C PHE A 62 3.14 -10.74 3.95
N THR A 63 2.26 -11.21 3.08
CA THR A 63 2.61 -12.17 2.02
C THR A 63 2.72 -11.39 0.71
N PRO A 64 3.93 -11.13 0.19
CA PRO A 64 4.13 -10.19 -0.90
C PRO A 64 3.87 -10.87 -2.24
N GLU A 65 2.68 -10.71 -2.79
CA GLU A 65 2.40 -11.02 -4.20
C GLU A 65 2.00 -9.76 -4.98
N HIS A 66 2.48 -8.58 -4.56
CA HIS A 66 2.07 -7.32 -5.16
C HIS A 66 3.11 -6.83 -6.15
N GLU A 67 2.68 -6.64 -7.39
CA GLU A 67 3.46 -5.90 -8.37
C GLU A 67 3.65 -4.46 -7.90
N GLY A 68 4.88 -3.96 -7.98
CA GLY A 68 5.22 -2.56 -7.72
C GLY A 68 5.03 -1.69 -8.97
N ILE A 69 5.25 -0.38 -8.81
CA ILE A 69 5.27 0.57 -9.93
C ILE A 69 6.30 0.15 -10.99
N ASP A 70 7.48 -0.33 -10.57
CA ASP A 70 8.52 -0.81 -11.48
C ASP A 70 8.08 -2.05 -12.28
N ALA A 71 7.37 -2.96 -11.62
CA ALA A 71 6.82 -4.15 -12.28
C ALA A 71 5.72 -3.79 -13.29
N LEU A 72 4.88 -2.80 -12.98
CA LEU A 72 3.90 -2.24 -13.93
C LEU A 72 4.59 -1.53 -15.10
N ALA A 73 5.66 -0.78 -14.86
CA ALA A 73 6.37 -0.03 -15.89
C ALA A 73 7.08 -0.96 -16.89
N ALA A 74 7.68 -2.05 -16.39
CA ALA A 74 8.30 -3.08 -17.20
C ALA A 74 7.29 -3.99 -17.93
N ARG A 75 5.99 -3.83 -17.66
CA ARG A 75 4.94 -4.72 -18.15
C ARG A 75 4.57 -4.42 -19.61
N ASP A 76 4.77 -5.40 -20.47
CA ASP A 76 4.47 -5.31 -21.90
C ASP A 76 3.18 -6.08 -22.26
N ASP A 77 2.05 -5.58 -21.77
CA ASP A 77 0.73 -6.08 -22.16
C ASP A 77 -0.24 -4.94 -22.49
N GLY A 78 -1.34 -5.27 -23.18
CA GLY A 78 -2.33 -4.29 -23.63
C GLY A 78 -3.00 -3.52 -22.48
N VAL A 79 -3.06 -4.10 -21.27
CA VAL A 79 -3.65 -3.46 -20.10
C VAL A 79 -2.71 -2.38 -19.55
N ALA A 80 -1.44 -2.71 -19.40
CA ALA A 80 -0.39 -1.78 -19.00
C ALA A 80 -0.25 -0.65 -20.03
N ALA A 81 -0.26 -0.96 -21.32
CA ALA A 81 -0.23 0.05 -22.38
C ALA A 81 -1.43 1.01 -22.32
N ALA A 82 -2.65 0.48 -22.12
CA ALA A 82 -3.86 1.30 -22.00
C ALA A 82 -3.84 2.20 -20.75
N LEU A 83 -3.35 1.69 -19.61
CA LEU A 83 -3.23 2.48 -18.38
C LEU A 83 -2.17 3.59 -18.52
N ARG A 84 -1.02 3.30 -19.14
CA ARG A 84 0.03 4.28 -19.42
C ARG A 84 -0.47 5.38 -20.33
N GLY A 85 -1.14 5.04 -21.44
CA GLY A 85 -1.72 6.03 -22.35
C GLY A 85 -2.79 6.90 -21.69
N ARG A 86 -3.68 6.30 -20.88
CA ARG A 86 -4.79 7.03 -20.25
C ARG A 86 -4.38 7.97 -19.12
N LEU A 87 -3.28 7.64 -18.43
CA LEU A 87 -2.77 8.44 -17.31
C LEU A 87 -1.49 9.23 -17.66
N ALA A 88 -1.11 9.26 -18.94
CA ALA A 88 0.11 9.90 -19.44
C ALA A 88 1.34 9.52 -18.57
N LEU A 89 1.61 8.22 -18.50
CA LEU A 89 2.74 7.67 -17.74
C LEU A 89 3.87 7.33 -18.71
N ASP A 90 5.06 7.88 -18.46
CA ASP A 90 6.27 7.55 -19.20
C ASP A 90 7.18 6.67 -18.31
N PRO A 91 7.49 5.42 -18.72
CA PRO A 91 8.40 4.57 -17.95
C PRO A 91 9.78 5.19 -17.70
N SER A 92 10.24 6.10 -18.57
CA SER A 92 11.52 6.80 -18.40
C SER A 92 11.50 7.76 -17.18
N ASP A 93 10.33 8.14 -16.68
CA ASP A 93 10.19 8.92 -15.43
C ASP A 93 10.78 8.16 -14.23
N LEU A 94 10.78 6.82 -14.28
CA LEU A 94 11.30 5.96 -13.20
C LEU A 94 12.82 5.76 -13.27
N GLU A 95 13.41 5.92 -14.46
CA GLU A 95 14.84 5.70 -14.70
C GLU A 95 15.72 6.78 -14.04
N HIS A 96 15.15 7.97 -13.80
CA HIS A 96 15.92 9.14 -13.40
C HIS A 96 16.33 9.20 -11.92
N GLY A 97 15.92 8.24 -11.07
CA GLY A 97 16.39 8.09 -9.69
C GLY A 97 16.16 9.29 -8.74
N SER A 98 15.72 10.44 -9.26
CA SER A 98 15.32 11.63 -8.52
C SER A 98 13.83 11.51 -8.21
N MET A 99 13.44 11.91 -7.00
CA MET A 99 12.07 11.79 -6.51
C MET A 99 11.05 12.21 -7.58
N LEU A 100 10.21 11.27 -8.04
CA LEU A 100 9.04 11.59 -8.85
C LEU A 100 8.25 12.73 -8.17
N PRO A 101 7.93 13.81 -8.90
CA PRO A 101 6.94 14.79 -8.48
C PRO A 101 5.68 14.09 -7.96
N SER A 102 5.06 14.67 -6.91
CA SER A 102 3.90 14.08 -6.24
C SER A 102 2.75 13.75 -7.21
N GLY A 103 2.58 14.57 -8.26
CA GLY A 103 1.58 14.34 -9.30
C GLY A 103 1.82 13.08 -10.12
N GLU A 104 3.06 12.83 -10.55
CA GLU A 104 3.44 11.61 -11.30
C GLU A 104 3.35 10.37 -10.44
N ARG A 105 3.86 10.45 -9.21
CA ARG A 105 3.76 9.37 -8.22
C ARG A 105 2.32 8.96 -7.99
N ASN A 106 1.41 9.92 -7.84
CA ASN A 106 -0.02 9.63 -7.64
C ASN A 106 -0.65 8.95 -8.86
N ARG A 107 -0.28 9.34 -10.08
CA ARG A 107 -0.79 8.69 -11.30
C ARG A 107 -0.28 7.24 -11.43
N TRP A 108 1.01 7.01 -11.14
CA TRP A 108 1.59 5.66 -11.10
C TRP A 108 0.98 4.77 -10.01
N GLN A 109 0.71 5.31 -8.82
CA GLN A 109 0.02 4.56 -7.76
C GLN A 109 -1.44 4.25 -8.15
N THR A 110 -2.10 5.18 -8.84
CA THR A 110 -3.48 4.99 -9.32
C THR A 110 -3.54 3.92 -10.43
N SER A 111 -2.63 3.95 -11.41
CA SER A 111 -2.59 2.91 -12.45
C SER A 111 -2.32 1.54 -11.86
N LEU A 112 -1.43 1.44 -10.87
CA LEU A 112 -1.17 0.19 -10.17
C LEU A 112 -2.42 -0.33 -9.46
N GLY A 113 -3.13 0.52 -8.72
CA GLY A 113 -4.41 0.13 -8.08
C GLY A 113 -5.45 -0.36 -9.09
N LEU A 114 -5.56 0.30 -10.25
CA LEU A 114 -6.46 -0.10 -11.32
C LEU A 114 -6.05 -1.43 -11.97
N LEU A 115 -4.75 -1.65 -12.20
CA LEU A 115 -4.23 -2.91 -12.72
C LEU A 115 -4.57 -4.08 -11.77
N LEU A 116 -4.27 -3.91 -10.48
CA LEU A 116 -4.51 -4.93 -9.46
C LEU A 116 -6.00 -5.28 -9.36
N SER A 117 -6.88 -4.27 -9.40
CA SER A 117 -8.34 -4.48 -9.38
C SER A 117 -8.88 -5.31 -10.57
N ARG A 118 -8.22 -5.25 -11.73
CA ARG A 118 -8.63 -5.95 -12.96
C ARG A 118 -8.07 -7.35 -13.08
N SER A 119 -6.94 -7.60 -12.44
CA SER A 119 -6.20 -8.86 -12.61
C SER A 119 -6.91 -10.08 -12.01
N GLY A 120 -7.98 -9.89 -11.22
CA GLY A 120 -8.65 -10.99 -10.51
C GLY A 120 -7.72 -11.72 -9.52
N ARG A 121 -6.46 -11.29 -9.41
CA ARG A 121 -5.50 -11.69 -8.39
C ARG A 121 -5.84 -10.94 -7.13
N TRP A 122 -6.89 -11.44 -6.53
CA TRP A 122 -7.21 -11.24 -5.14
C TRP A 122 -6.57 -12.43 -4.40
#